data_AF-A0A091MXG5-F1
#
_entry.id   AF-A0A091MXG5-F1
#
_cell.length_a   1.000
_cell.length_b   1.000
_cell.length_c   1.000
_cell.angle_alpha   90.00
_cell.angle_beta   90.00
_cell.angle_gamma   90.00
#
_symmetry.space_group_name_H-M   'P 1'
#
loop_
_entity.id
_entity.type
_entity.pdbx_description
1 polymer ?
#
loop_
_entity_poly.entity_id
_entity_poly.type
_entity_poly.pdbx_seq_one_letter_code
_entity_poly.pdbx_strand_id
1 'polypeptide(L)'
;LKDYMDSKSSNITGPNKAPGDHAPMKRFVDSMLKDIRASYKSREEQLAKAARGYKKRMKNLLKKHENLLIAYGLQREQIRSLGGSAVDCGPAELHFSITDPELLTNTTQELNRLREEKAKLEMQLHESQKSCMTCRGAGFLASGHDQNLLFFPRQLDEKGWAEVRKQLREFAHTTQEDLEQERSQLLTRAIVAEEQVSELQEYINKHLAR
;
A
#
# COMPACT_ATOMS: atom_id res chain seq x y z
N LEU A 1 -48.72 -18.96 -26.36
CA LEU A 1 -49.44 -17.68 -26.56
C LEU A 1 -49.07 -17.10 -27.92
N LYS A 2 -49.62 -17.65 -29.01
CA LYS A 2 -49.33 -17.23 -30.39
C LYS A 2 -50.61 -16.81 -31.15
N ASP A 3 -51.71 -16.57 -30.41
CA ASP A 3 -53.05 -16.37 -30.97
C ASP A 3 -53.68 -15.04 -30.51
N TYR A 4 -52.97 -13.93 -30.63
CA TYR A 4 -53.57 -12.62 -30.31
C TYR A 4 -53.04 -11.47 -31.17
N MET A 5 -52.98 -11.65 -32.49
CA MET A 5 -52.60 -10.58 -33.42
C MET A 5 -53.37 -10.69 -34.76
N ASP A 6 -54.68 -10.93 -34.72
CA ASP A 6 -55.49 -10.72 -35.91
C ASP A 6 -56.86 -10.12 -35.55
N SER A 7 -56.92 -8.80 -35.56
CA SER A 7 -58.17 -8.06 -35.59
C SER A 7 -58.01 -6.94 -36.61
N LYS A 8 -58.32 -7.30 -37.85
CA LYS A 8 -58.56 -6.42 -38.99
C LYS A 8 -59.43 -5.22 -38.58
N SER A 9 -58.88 -4.02 -38.71
CA SER A 9 -59.65 -2.77 -38.71
C SER A 9 -60.41 -2.64 -40.03
N SER A 10 -61.73 -2.80 -39.99
CA SER A 10 -62.63 -2.46 -41.10
C SER A 10 -62.68 -0.94 -41.30
N ASN A 11 -62.26 -0.49 -42.48
CA ASN A 11 -62.37 0.89 -42.93
C ASN A 11 -63.83 1.35 -42.93
N ILE A 12 -64.16 2.37 -42.12
CA ILE A 12 -65.35 3.19 -42.28
C ILE A 12 -64.90 4.57 -42.72
N THR A 13 -65.18 4.87 -43.99
CA THR A 13 -64.99 6.16 -44.64
C THR A 13 -66.12 7.12 -44.21
N GLY A 14 -65.77 8.19 -43.51
CA GLY A 14 -66.66 9.27 -43.09
C GLY A 14 -65.86 10.48 -42.59
N PRO A 15 -66.38 11.72 -42.69
CA PRO A 15 -65.62 12.88 -43.12
C PRO A 15 -64.58 13.38 -42.11
N ASN A 16 -63.43 13.69 -42.69
CA ASN A 16 -62.26 14.39 -42.15
C ASN A 16 -62.63 15.50 -41.14
N LYS A 17 -62.58 15.19 -39.84
CA LYS A 17 -62.60 16.19 -38.75
C LYS A 17 -61.20 16.32 -38.14
N ALA A 18 -60.52 17.39 -38.59
CA ALA A 18 -59.47 18.19 -37.96
C ALA A 18 -58.34 17.49 -37.14
N PRO A 19 -57.05 17.77 -37.44
CA PRO A 19 -55.92 17.36 -36.59
C PRO A 19 -55.77 18.28 -35.36
N GLY A 20 -56.80 18.36 -34.50
CA GLY A 20 -56.89 19.34 -33.39
C GLY A 20 -56.86 18.79 -31.96
N ASP A 21 -57.25 17.54 -31.72
CA ASP A 21 -57.57 17.07 -30.34
C ASP A 21 -56.55 16.11 -29.69
N HIS A 22 -55.46 15.77 -30.37
CA HIS A 22 -54.40 14.93 -29.78
C HIS A 22 -53.49 15.70 -28.80
N ALA A 23 -53.50 17.03 -28.84
CA ALA A 23 -52.65 17.88 -28.01
C ALA A 23 -52.84 17.70 -26.49
N PRO A 24 -54.07 17.71 -25.94
CA PRO A 24 -54.28 17.48 -24.50
C PRO A 24 -53.89 16.07 -24.05
N MET A 25 -54.22 15.04 -24.84
CA MET A 25 -53.85 13.66 -24.54
C MET A 25 -52.32 13.47 -24.56
N LYS A 26 -51.65 14.06 -25.56
CA LYS A 26 -50.18 14.05 -25.66
C LYS A 26 -49.54 14.70 -24.44
N ARG A 27 -50.03 15.89 -24.02
CA ARG A 27 -49.55 16.58 -22.81
C ARG A 27 -49.73 15.74 -21.55
N PHE A 28 -50.85 15.03 -21.42
CA PHE A 28 -51.10 14.14 -20.29
C PHE A 28 -50.10 12.97 -20.25
N VAL A 29 -49.86 12.29 -21.38
CA VAL A 29 -48.86 11.22 -21.50
C VAL A 29 -47.45 11.75 -21.22
N ASP A 30 -47.10 12.92 -21.76
CA ASP A 30 -45.81 13.56 -21.52
C ASP A 30 -45.60 13.90 -20.03
N SER A 31 -46.65 14.38 -19.35
CA SER A 31 -46.64 14.60 -17.89
C SER A 31 -46.44 13.30 -17.14
N MET A 32 -47.20 12.25 -17.47
CA MET A 32 -47.07 10.95 -16.81
C MET A 32 -45.67 10.35 -17.01
N LEU A 33 -45.11 10.42 -18.22
CA LEU A 33 -43.73 9.97 -18.48
C LEU A 33 -42.69 10.81 -17.75
N LYS A 34 -42.95 12.10 -17.53
CA LYS A 34 -42.10 12.96 -16.71
C LYS A 34 -42.16 12.54 -15.24
N ASP A 35 -43.35 12.27 -14.71
CA ASP A 35 -43.57 11.87 -13.32
C ASP A 35 -42.98 10.48 -13.04
N ILE A 36 -43.15 9.53 -13.96
CA ILE A 36 -42.53 8.21 -13.87
C ILE A 36 -41.00 8.35 -13.83
N ARG A 37 -40.41 9.13 -14.73
CA ARG A 37 -38.97 9.38 -14.73
C ARG A 37 -38.50 10.05 -13.44
N ALA A 38 -39.25 11.03 -12.93
CA ALA A 38 -38.94 11.71 -11.68
C ALA A 38 -39.03 10.75 -10.47
N SER A 39 -40.03 9.88 -10.43
CA SER A 39 -40.21 8.86 -9.39
C SER A 39 -39.04 7.87 -9.39
N TYR A 40 -38.61 7.38 -10.55
CA TYR A 40 -37.45 6.48 -10.64
C TYR A 40 -36.16 7.18 -10.19
N LYS A 41 -35.92 8.42 -10.62
CA LYS A 41 -34.77 9.21 -10.15
C LYS A 41 -34.79 9.41 -8.64
N SER A 42 -35.93 9.76 -8.06
CA SER A 42 -36.06 9.93 -6.61
C SER A 42 -35.78 8.63 -5.86
N ARG A 43 -36.30 7.50 -6.33
CA ARG A 43 -36.05 6.19 -5.74
C ARG A 43 -34.57 5.79 -5.85
N GLU A 44 -33.96 6.01 -7.00
CA GLU A 44 -32.53 5.74 -7.21
C GLU A 44 -31.67 6.58 -6.26
N GLU A 45 -31.98 7.87 -6.11
CA GLU A 45 -31.31 8.77 -5.15
C GLU A 45 -31.46 8.29 -3.70
N GLN A 46 -32.66 7.83 -3.31
CA GLN A 46 -32.91 7.26 -1.98
C GLN A 46 -32.05 6.01 -1.74
N LEU A 47 -31.99 5.11 -2.73
CA LEU A 47 -31.17 3.89 -2.65
C LEU A 47 -29.69 4.24 -2.59
N ALA A 48 -29.22 5.17 -3.43
CA ALA A 48 -27.84 5.63 -3.42
C ALA A 48 -27.48 6.28 -2.07
N LYS A 49 -28.37 7.08 -1.49
CA LYS A 49 -28.20 7.71 -0.18
C LYS A 49 -28.15 6.67 0.94
N ALA A 50 -29.04 5.68 0.91
CA ALA A 50 -29.05 4.58 1.86
C ALA A 50 -27.74 3.78 1.78
N ALA A 51 -27.32 3.39 0.57
CA ALA A 51 -26.08 2.65 0.33
C ALA A 51 -24.85 3.43 0.83
N ARG A 52 -24.75 4.73 0.51
CA ARG A 52 -23.68 5.61 1.04
C ARG A 52 -23.73 5.69 2.58
N GLY A 53 -24.93 5.75 3.16
CA GLY A 53 -25.14 5.73 4.61
C GLY A 53 -24.67 4.43 5.27
N TYR A 54 -24.99 3.27 4.69
CA TYR A 54 -24.50 1.97 5.15
C TYR A 54 -22.98 1.90 5.08
N LYS A 55 -22.37 2.27 3.94
CA LYS A 55 -20.91 2.31 3.78
C LYS A 55 -20.24 3.19 4.83
N LYS A 56 -20.81 4.37 5.13
CA LYS A 56 -20.29 5.28 6.17
C LYS A 56 -20.38 4.66 7.56
N ARG A 57 -21.54 4.07 7.91
CA ARG A 57 -21.72 3.40 9.21
C ARG A 57 -20.78 2.21 9.37
N MET A 58 -20.58 1.43 8.31
CA MET A 58 -19.68 0.29 8.31
C MET A 58 -18.23 0.72 8.58
N LYS A 59 -17.74 1.74 7.87
CA LYS A 59 -16.41 2.32 8.14
C LYS A 59 -16.24 2.80 9.58
N ASN A 60 -17.26 3.43 10.15
CA ASN A 60 -17.23 3.89 11.54
C ASN A 60 -17.20 2.71 12.53
N LEU A 61 -17.93 1.63 12.24
CA LEU A 61 -17.92 0.41 13.06
C LEU A 61 -16.53 -0.23 13.06
N LEU A 62 -15.89 -0.36 11.89
CA LEU A 62 -14.53 -0.88 11.76
C LEU A 62 -13.53 -0.05 12.56
N LYS A 63 -13.59 1.28 12.45
CA LYS A 63 -12.71 2.17 13.24
C LYS A 63 -12.90 1.98 14.76
N LYS A 64 -14.14 1.80 15.21
CA LYS A 64 -14.44 1.51 16.63
C LYS A 64 -13.88 0.15 17.04
N HIS A 65 -14.01 -0.85 16.18
CA HIS A 65 -13.46 -2.19 16.40
C HIS A 65 -11.94 -2.15 16.54
N GLU A 66 -11.24 -1.48 15.63
CA GLU A 66 -9.78 -1.30 15.72
C GLU A 66 -9.37 -0.60 17.01
N ASN A 67 -10.04 0.51 17.37
CA ASN A 67 -9.77 1.22 18.62
C ASN A 67 -9.99 0.31 19.85
N LEU A 68 -11.03 -0.53 19.82
CA LEU A 68 -11.32 -1.47 20.89
C LEU A 68 -10.25 -2.55 21.00
N LEU A 69 -9.77 -3.09 19.87
CA LEU A 69 -8.67 -4.06 19.86
C LEU A 69 -7.38 -3.47 20.43
N ILE A 70 -7.06 -2.22 20.09
CA ILE A 70 -5.90 -1.52 20.66
C ILE A 70 -6.05 -1.37 22.19
N ALA A 71 -7.22 -0.94 22.66
CA ALA A 71 -7.47 -0.78 24.09
C ALA A 71 -7.41 -2.12 24.84
N TYR A 72 -8.00 -3.18 24.25
CA TYR A 72 -7.96 -4.53 24.79
C TYR A 72 -6.52 -5.07 24.85
N GLY A 73 -5.72 -4.86 23.82
CA GLY A 73 -4.32 -5.28 23.80
C GLY A 73 -3.47 -4.57 24.85
N LEU A 74 -3.67 -3.27 25.02
CA LEU A 74 -3.04 -2.50 26.10
C LEU A 74 -3.43 -3.04 27.48
N GLN A 75 -4.72 -3.32 27.69
CA GLN A 75 -5.22 -3.89 28.94
C GLN A 75 -4.61 -5.26 29.22
N ARG A 76 -4.49 -6.13 28.20
CA ARG A 76 -3.81 -7.43 28.33
C ARG A 76 -2.36 -7.30 28.74
N GLU A 77 -1.64 -6.34 28.18
CA GLU A 77 -0.24 -6.10 28.52
C GLU A 77 -0.09 -5.60 29.95
N GLN A 78 -0.97 -4.69 30.37
CA GLN A 78 -1.02 -4.19 31.75
C GLN A 78 -1.30 -5.32 32.75
N ILE A 79 -2.26 -6.20 32.45
CA ILE A 79 -2.57 -7.36 33.30
C ILE A 79 -1.38 -8.31 33.37
N ARG A 80 -0.68 -8.54 32.26
CA ARG A 80 0.53 -9.39 32.24
C ARG A 80 1.70 -8.79 33.01
N SER A 81 1.82 -7.47 33.00
CA SER A 81 2.89 -6.76 33.70
C SER A 81 2.63 -6.66 35.21
N LEU A 82 1.35 -6.51 35.62
CA LEU A 82 0.94 -6.30 37.00
C LEU A 82 0.55 -7.61 37.73
N GLY A 83 0.06 -8.59 36.99
CA GLY A 83 -0.34 -9.91 37.48
C GLY A 83 0.81 -10.91 37.42
N GLY A 84 0.94 -11.74 38.47
CA GLY A 84 1.86 -12.88 38.44
C GLY A 84 1.50 -13.90 37.35
N SER A 85 2.37 -14.89 37.09
CA SER A 85 2.29 -15.84 35.96
C SER A 85 1.01 -16.69 35.84
N ALA A 86 0.05 -16.52 36.75
CA ALA A 86 -1.21 -17.26 36.84
C ALA A 86 -2.45 -16.49 36.34
N VAL A 87 -2.33 -15.23 35.93
CA VAL A 87 -3.49 -14.43 35.52
C VAL A 87 -3.81 -14.65 34.04
N ASP A 88 -4.99 -15.20 33.75
CA ASP A 88 -5.50 -15.34 32.39
C ASP A 88 -5.75 -13.96 31.77
N CYS A 89 -4.95 -13.62 30.76
CA CYS A 89 -5.09 -12.37 30.02
C CYS A 89 -6.18 -12.46 28.93
N GLY A 90 -6.97 -13.53 28.87
CA GLY A 90 -8.01 -13.73 27.88
C GLY A 90 -7.51 -14.03 26.47
N PRO A 91 -8.43 -14.24 25.50
CA PRO A 91 -8.11 -14.61 24.13
C PRO A 91 -7.19 -13.61 23.42
N ALA A 92 -6.38 -14.09 22.47
CA ALA A 92 -5.51 -13.24 21.66
C ALA A 92 -6.32 -12.31 20.73
N GLU A 93 -5.82 -11.08 20.53
CA GLU A 93 -6.44 -10.07 19.65
C GLU A 93 -6.68 -10.56 18.22
N LEU A 94 -5.83 -11.47 17.74
CA LEU A 94 -5.93 -12.08 16.41
C LEU A 94 -7.27 -12.81 16.21
N HIS A 95 -7.85 -13.36 17.27
CA HIS A 95 -9.14 -14.05 17.23
C HIS A 95 -10.32 -13.11 16.93
N PHE A 96 -10.12 -11.81 17.10
CA PHE A 96 -11.13 -10.78 16.83
C PHE A 96 -10.85 -9.99 15.55
N SER A 97 -9.81 -10.36 14.79
CA SER A 97 -9.49 -9.67 13.54
C SER A 97 -10.57 -9.92 12.48
N ILE A 98 -10.99 -8.86 11.79
CA ILE A 98 -12.00 -8.94 10.72
C ILE A 98 -11.27 -9.32 9.43
N THR A 99 -11.49 -10.55 8.94
CA THR A 99 -10.85 -11.10 7.74
C THR A 99 -11.62 -10.79 6.45
N ASP A 100 -12.81 -10.19 6.54
CA ASP A 100 -13.68 -9.98 5.37
C ASP A 100 -13.03 -9.03 4.35
N PRO A 101 -12.70 -9.51 3.14
CA PRO A 101 -11.99 -8.73 2.12
C PRO A 101 -12.81 -7.55 1.58
N GLU A 102 -14.15 -7.55 1.68
CA GLU A 102 -14.98 -6.40 1.27
C GLU A 102 -14.92 -5.24 2.28
N LEU A 103 -14.51 -5.54 3.52
CA LEU A 103 -14.46 -4.59 4.63
C LEU A 103 -13.06 -4.00 4.83
N LEU A 104 -12.02 -4.69 4.38
CA LEU A 104 -10.64 -4.23 4.49
C LEU A 104 -10.31 -3.21 3.39
N THR A 105 -9.65 -2.12 3.75
CA THR A 105 -9.05 -1.22 2.76
C THR A 105 -7.85 -1.89 2.09
N ASN A 106 -7.42 -1.43 0.91
CA ASN A 106 -6.23 -1.97 0.25
C ASN A 106 -4.98 -1.91 1.17
N THR A 107 -4.88 -0.87 2.02
CA THR A 107 -3.82 -0.76 3.04
C THR A 107 -3.93 -1.84 4.11
N THR A 108 -5.16 -2.14 4.54
CA THR A 108 -5.65 -3.34 5.25
C THR A 108 -4.95 -4.64 4.87
N GLN A 109 -5.19 -4.95 3.59
CA GLN A 109 -4.79 -6.19 2.93
C GLN A 109 -3.28 -6.25 2.73
N GLU A 110 -2.67 -5.15 2.29
CA GLU A 110 -1.22 -5.09 2.10
C GLU A 110 -0.48 -5.27 3.44
N LEU A 111 -0.97 -4.68 4.53
CA LEU A 111 -0.40 -4.90 5.87
C LEU A 111 -0.50 -6.37 6.31
N ASN A 112 -1.59 -7.05 6.00
CA ASN A 112 -1.75 -8.47 6.33
C ASN A 112 -0.80 -9.34 5.50
N ARG A 113 -0.69 -9.07 4.19
CA ARG A 113 0.29 -9.73 3.31
C ARG A 113 1.73 -9.53 3.81
N LEU A 114 2.10 -8.30 4.17
CA LEU A 114 3.43 -7.99 4.69
C LEU A 114 3.72 -8.69 6.02
N ARG A 115 2.70 -8.86 6.88
CA ARG A 115 2.84 -9.63 8.13
C ARG A 115 3.10 -11.11 7.85
N GLU A 116 2.41 -11.69 6.88
CA GLU A 116 2.62 -13.09 6.46
C GLU A 116 4.00 -13.29 5.84
N GLU A 117 4.42 -12.40 4.93
CA GLU A 117 5.75 -12.41 4.32
C GLU A 117 6.84 -12.26 5.39
N LYS A 118 6.65 -11.37 6.37
CA LYS A 118 7.54 -11.22 7.53
C LYS A 118 7.65 -12.52 8.33
N ALA A 119 6.53 -13.11 8.73
CA ALA A 119 6.53 -14.35 9.51
C ALA A 119 7.24 -15.49 8.76
N LYS A 120 7.05 -15.57 7.44
CA LYS A 120 7.74 -16.53 6.58
C LYS A 120 9.25 -16.30 6.56
N LEU A 121 9.70 -15.05 6.40
CA LEU A 121 11.12 -14.70 6.41
C LEU A 121 11.78 -14.97 7.77
N GLU A 122 11.09 -14.67 8.87
CA GLU A 122 11.57 -14.99 10.23
C GLU A 122 11.75 -16.49 10.44
N MET A 123 10.81 -17.30 9.94
CA MET A 123 10.93 -18.76 9.98
C MET A 123 12.13 -19.28 9.17
N GLN A 124 12.34 -18.75 7.96
CA GLN A 124 13.49 -19.11 7.12
C GLN A 124 14.83 -18.71 7.75
N LEU A 125 14.88 -17.55 8.40
CA LEU A 125 16.06 -17.10 9.16
C LEU A 125 16.36 -18.05 10.32
N HIS A 126 15.34 -18.40 11.10
CA HIS A 126 15.50 -19.30 12.23
C HIS A 126 15.92 -20.72 11.79
N GLU A 127 15.39 -21.20 10.66
CA GLU A 127 15.80 -22.47 10.06
C GLU A 127 17.25 -22.44 9.55
N SER A 128 17.65 -21.37 8.85
CA SER A 128 19.03 -21.16 8.40
C SER A 128 20.01 -21.02 9.57
N GLN A 129 19.59 -20.35 10.65
CA GLN A 129 20.37 -20.22 11.88
C GLN A 129 20.57 -21.57 12.57
N LYS A 130 19.51 -22.39 12.68
CA LYS A 130 19.60 -23.76 13.19
C LYS A 130 20.52 -24.63 12.36
N SER A 131 20.38 -24.61 11.03
CA SER A 131 21.25 -25.34 10.09
C SER A 131 22.73 -24.94 10.24
N CYS A 132 23.01 -23.63 10.39
CA CYS A 132 24.37 -23.13 10.65
C CYS A 132 24.93 -23.59 12.01
N MET A 133 24.08 -23.68 13.05
CA MET A 133 24.47 -24.22 14.35
C MET A 133 24.74 -25.73 14.29
N THR A 134 23.96 -26.49 13.53
CA THR A 134 24.17 -27.94 13.35
C THR A 134 25.46 -28.24 12.58
N CYS A 135 25.83 -27.42 11.58
CA CYS A 135 27.11 -27.56 10.86
C CYS A 135 28.35 -27.19 11.70
N ARG A 136 28.20 -26.40 12.78
CA ARG A 136 29.31 -26.10 13.73
C ARG A 136 29.49 -27.16 14.82
N GLY A 137 28.49 -28.01 15.06
CA GLY A 137 28.52 -29.03 16.12
C GLY A 137 29.36 -30.27 15.82
N ALA A 138 29.87 -30.43 14.58
CA ALA A 138 30.63 -31.62 14.19
C ALA A 138 32.16 -31.49 14.35
N GLY A 139 32.68 -30.34 14.83
CA GLY A 139 34.11 -30.01 14.74
C GLY A 139 34.83 -29.61 16.02
N PHE A 140 34.27 -29.83 17.22
CA PHE A 140 34.96 -29.43 18.45
C PHE A 140 34.73 -30.39 19.62
N LEU A 141 35.34 -31.56 19.53
CA LEU A 141 35.64 -32.38 20.71
C LEU A 141 37.15 -32.46 20.86
N ALA A 142 37.75 -31.45 21.49
CA ALA A 142 39.00 -31.63 22.21
C ALA A 142 39.20 -30.54 23.26
N SER A 143 39.36 -31.01 24.49
CA SER A 143 39.98 -30.35 25.64
C SER A 143 39.12 -29.43 26.48
N GLY A 144 39.00 -29.84 27.75
CA GLY A 144 38.22 -29.20 28.80
C GLY A 144 38.89 -27.99 29.44
N HIS A 145 38.20 -27.52 30.49
CA HIS A 145 38.43 -26.34 31.33
C HIS A 145 38.06 -25.02 30.62
N ASP A 146 37.15 -24.16 31.09
CA ASP A 146 36.61 -23.94 32.43
C ASP A 146 35.13 -23.55 32.42
N GLN A 147 34.46 -23.83 33.54
CA GLN A 147 33.15 -23.29 33.85
C GLN A 147 33.27 -21.82 34.22
N ASN A 148 32.37 -21.02 33.65
CA ASN A 148 31.99 -19.64 33.99
C ASN A 148 32.49 -18.60 32.98
N LEU A 149 31.65 -18.30 31.98
CA LEU A 149 31.34 -16.92 31.59
C LEU A 149 30.06 -16.90 30.76
N LEU A 150 29.07 -16.22 31.32
CA LEU A 150 27.89 -15.71 30.63
C LEU A 150 28.31 -14.94 29.38
N PHE A 151 27.69 -15.28 28.26
CA PHE A 151 27.47 -14.39 27.11
C PHE A 151 28.72 -13.72 26.50
N PHE A 152 29.47 -14.45 25.66
CA PHE A 152 30.36 -13.82 24.69
C PHE A 152 29.66 -13.69 23.33
N PRO A 153 29.54 -12.48 22.75
CA PRO A 153 29.24 -12.36 21.33
C PRO A 153 30.40 -13.03 20.59
N ARG A 154 30.07 -13.96 19.69
CA ARG A 154 30.96 -14.68 18.77
C ARG A 154 32.17 -13.82 18.39
N GLN A 155 33.28 -13.99 19.11
CA GLN A 155 34.54 -13.30 18.83
C GLN A 155 34.92 -13.67 17.40
N LEU A 156 34.84 -12.70 16.47
CA LEU A 156 35.52 -12.87 15.19
C LEU A 156 37.00 -13.02 15.52
N ASP A 157 37.59 -14.11 15.02
CA ASP A 157 39.04 -14.32 14.97
C ASP A 157 39.75 -13.01 14.53
N GLU A 158 40.94 -12.75 15.06
CA GLU A 158 41.83 -11.66 14.63
C GLU A 158 41.94 -11.58 13.08
N LYS A 159 41.91 -12.72 12.41
CA LYS A 159 41.86 -12.81 10.94
C LYS A 159 40.58 -12.24 10.34
N GLY A 160 39.43 -12.43 10.99
CA GLY A 160 38.14 -11.87 10.57
C GLY A 160 38.09 -10.35 10.76
N TRP A 161 38.63 -9.84 11.86
CA TRP A 161 38.78 -8.39 12.04
C TRP A 161 39.81 -7.77 11.08
N ALA A 162 40.87 -8.49 10.73
CA ALA A 162 41.81 -8.06 9.71
C ALA A 162 41.14 -7.92 8.34
N GLU A 163 40.24 -8.85 7.97
CA GLU A 163 39.48 -8.78 6.72
C GLU A 163 38.51 -7.60 6.69
N VAL A 164 37.75 -7.36 7.78
CA VAL A 164 36.86 -6.18 7.86
C VAL A 164 37.64 -4.87 7.78
N ARG A 165 38.79 -4.77 8.46
CA ARG A 165 39.68 -3.60 8.37
C ARG A 165 40.29 -3.44 6.98
N LYS A 166 40.49 -4.54 6.24
CA LYS A 166 40.96 -4.52 4.86
C LYS A 166 39.85 -4.03 3.93
N GLN A 167 38.65 -4.59 4.01
CA GLN A 167 37.48 -4.16 3.23
C GLN A 167 37.15 -2.69 3.44
N LEU A 168 37.23 -2.20 4.70
CA LEU A 168 36.99 -0.80 4.98
C LEU A 168 38.04 0.12 4.35
N ARG A 169 39.32 -0.30 4.33
CA ARG A 169 40.39 0.43 3.64
C ARG A 169 40.21 0.40 2.14
N GLU A 170 39.86 -0.74 1.56
CA GLU A 170 39.59 -0.88 0.13
C GLU A 170 38.40 -0.02 -0.31
N PHE A 171 37.30 -0.04 0.45
CA PHE A 171 36.15 0.81 0.20
C PHE A 171 36.50 2.30 0.31
N ALA A 172 37.26 2.70 1.34
CA ALA A 172 37.69 4.07 1.52
C ALA A 172 38.61 4.54 0.38
N HIS A 173 39.56 3.70 -0.06
CA HIS A 173 40.46 4.01 -1.16
C HIS A 173 39.73 4.11 -2.50
N THR A 174 38.90 3.13 -2.84
CA THR A 174 38.12 3.14 -4.10
C THR A 174 37.19 4.34 -4.17
N THR A 175 36.45 4.62 -3.10
CA THR A 175 35.55 5.80 -3.04
C THR A 175 36.34 7.10 -3.17
N GLN A 176 37.53 7.19 -2.57
CA GLN A 176 38.38 8.38 -2.68
C GLN A 176 38.90 8.59 -4.10
N GLU A 177 39.37 7.52 -4.75
CA GLU A 177 39.85 7.56 -6.14
C GLU A 177 38.75 8.00 -7.10
N ASP A 178 37.53 7.46 -6.96
CA ASP A 178 36.37 7.84 -7.77
C ASP A 178 36.05 9.34 -7.61
N LEU A 179 36.04 9.85 -6.37
CA LEU A 179 35.78 11.26 -6.10
C LEU A 179 36.88 12.19 -6.65
N GLU A 180 38.15 11.78 -6.55
CA GLU A 180 39.27 12.54 -7.12
C GLU A 180 39.21 12.56 -8.65
N GLN A 181 38.82 11.45 -9.27
CA GLN A 181 38.59 11.36 -10.70
C GLN A 181 37.44 12.27 -11.14
N GLU A 182 36.27 12.23 -10.49
CA GLU A 182 35.15 13.12 -10.78
C GLU A 182 35.54 14.60 -10.59
N ARG A 183 36.24 14.91 -9.49
CA ARG A 183 36.73 16.26 -9.22
C ARG A 183 37.65 16.75 -10.34
N SER A 184 38.58 15.92 -10.80
CA SER A 184 39.49 16.28 -11.90
C SER A 184 38.73 16.54 -13.21
N GLN A 185 37.74 15.70 -13.54
CA GLN A 185 36.93 15.85 -14.73
C GLN A 185 36.09 17.13 -14.69
N LEU A 186 35.45 17.41 -13.55
CA LEU A 186 34.67 18.63 -13.35
C LEU A 186 35.56 19.87 -13.45
N LEU A 187 36.76 19.83 -12.87
CA LEU A 187 37.72 20.93 -12.97
C LEU A 187 38.11 21.20 -14.44
N THR A 188 38.46 20.16 -15.20
CA THR A 188 38.78 20.30 -16.62
C THR A 188 37.61 20.88 -17.42
N ARG A 189 36.38 20.40 -17.17
CA ARG A 189 35.18 20.92 -17.84
C ARG A 189 34.89 22.37 -17.47
N ALA A 190 35.10 22.75 -16.21
CA ALA A 190 34.94 24.13 -15.75
C ALA A 190 35.96 25.06 -16.43
N ILE A 191 37.23 24.66 -16.51
CA ILE A 191 38.27 25.44 -17.21
C ILE A 191 37.91 25.65 -18.67
N VAL A 192 37.51 24.60 -19.39
CA VAL A 192 37.10 24.71 -20.81
C VAL A 192 35.89 25.64 -20.96
N ALA A 193 34.92 25.59 -20.04
CA ALA A 193 33.78 26.50 -20.08
C ALA A 193 34.18 27.96 -19.80
N GLU A 194 35.11 28.20 -18.87
CA GLU A 194 35.67 29.53 -18.60
C GLU A 194 36.43 30.10 -19.82
N GLU A 195 37.20 29.26 -20.53
CA GLU A 195 37.86 29.61 -21.78
C GLU A 195 36.83 29.98 -22.86
N GLN A 196 35.80 29.16 -23.06
CA GLN A 196 34.72 29.44 -24.02
C GLN A 196 34.00 30.75 -23.73
N VAL A 197 33.69 31.05 -22.47
CA VAL A 197 33.07 32.32 -22.08
C VAL A 197 34.02 33.49 -22.34
N SER A 198 35.32 33.32 -22.07
CA SER A 198 36.34 34.35 -22.34
C SER A 198 36.48 34.63 -23.84
N GLU A 199 36.46 33.60 -24.68
CA GLU A 199 36.47 33.73 -26.15
C GLU A 199 35.23 34.47 -26.66
N LEU A 200 34.04 34.13 -26.15
CA LEU A 200 32.80 34.82 -26.51
C LEU A 200 32.82 36.28 -26.06
N GLN A 201 33.33 36.57 -24.87
CA GLN A 201 33.48 37.93 -24.37
C GLN A 201 34.46 38.72 -25.25
N GLU A 202 35.58 38.11 -25.66
CA GLU A 202 36.54 38.74 -26.57
C GLU A 202 35.91 39.01 -27.95
N TYR A 203 35.11 38.08 -28.46
CA TYR A 203 34.36 38.26 -29.70
C TYR A 203 33.39 39.44 -29.63
N ILE A 204 32.61 39.54 -28.53
CA ILE A 204 31.71 40.67 -28.28
C ILE A 204 32.50 41.98 -28.24
N ASN A 205 33.61 42.02 -27.49
CA ASN A 205 34.44 43.22 -27.39
C ASN A 205 35.04 43.64 -28.74
N LYS A 206 35.46 42.69 -29.59
CA LYS A 206 36.03 42.99 -30.92
C LYS A 206 35.00 43.42 -31.95
N HIS A 207 33.80 42.83 -31.93
CA HIS A 207 32.85 42.92 -33.05
C HIS A 207 31.54 43.65 -32.72
N LEU A 208 31.13 43.70 -31.45
CA LEU A 208 29.83 44.23 -31.03
C LEU A 208 29.94 45.47 -30.14
N ALA A 209 31.13 45.77 -29.59
CA ALA A 209 31.37 46.97 -28.78
C ALA A 209 31.78 48.22 -29.59
N ARG A 210 31.25 48.38 -30.82
CA ARG A 210 31.28 49.66 -31.55
C ARG A 210 29.96 50.40 -31.40
#